data_AF-A0A819T3Q7-F1
#
_entry.id   AF-A0A819T3Q7-F1
#
_cell.length_a   1.000
_cell.length_b   1.000
_cell.length_c   1.000
_cell.angle_alpha   90.00
_cell.angle_beta   90.00
_cell.angle_gamma   90.00
#
_symmetry.space_group_name_H-M   'P 1'
#
loop_
_entity.id
_entity.type
_entity.pdbx_description
1 polymer ?
#
loop_
_entity_poly.entity_id
_entity_poly.type
_entity_poly.pdbx_seq_one_letter_code
_entity_poly.pdbx_strand_id
1 'polypeptide(L)'
;MSRLTKTTSSNKTTSPATITNKRSQSSSSLISLMRLKNQSRRSNANLSDKTTSPLSTYISASKYNSEQRAKARDIVSGIQRKNIKLIAIDFDNTFLSIHTSGYYQGTVDSLLEHIRSTFHYFIQEILDSSAFGQTLHVCIVSFSSQEQLIRKLLQLAFKTSKTDRIIIRCNTPDFVAHMNEDFLGKEYHLSSVVTELSTRRNKTIKPNE
;
A
#
# COMPACT_ATOMS: atom_id res chain seq x y z
N MET A 1 -78.28 -12.44 -7.10
CA MET A 1 -78.79 -12.90 -8.41
C MET A 1 -77.63 -13.46 -9.23
N SER A 2 -77.54 -14.80 -9.29
CA SER A 2 -77.09 -15.67 -10.39
C SER A 2 -75.70 -15.55 -11.06
N ARG A 3 -74.92 -16.64 -10.86
CA ARG A 3 -74.18 -17.50 -11.86
C ARG A 3 -73.01 -16.87 -12.64
N LEU A 4 -71.90 -17.55 -12.96
CA LEU A 4 -71.70 -18.91 -13.45
C LEU A 4 -70.33 -19.52 -13.08
N THR A 5 -70.32 -20.85 -13.05
CA THR A 5 -69.22 -21.83 -12.88
C THR A 5 -68.43 -22.11 -14.17
N LYS A 6 -67.15 -22.55 -14.05
CA LYS A 6 -66.63 -23.76 -14.73
C LYS A 6 -65.28 -24.25 -14.21
N THR A 7 -65.23 -25.56 -13.99
CA THR A 7 -64.13 -26.47 -13.64
C THR A 7 -63.26 -26.85 -14.85
N THR A 8 -61.96 -27.19 -14.65
CA THR A 8 -61.38 -28.54 -14.97
C THR A 8 -59.87 -28.68 -14.69
N SER A 9 -59.55 -29.75 -13.95
CA SER A 9 -58.53 -30.80 -14.14
C SER A 9 -57.00 -30.59 -14.02
N SER A 10 -56.48 -31.33 -13.05
CA SER A 10 -55.42 -32.37 -13.16
C SER A 10 -53.93 -32.00 -13.04
N ASN A 11 -53.29 -32.82 -12.19
CA ASN A 11 -52.02 -33.53 -12.38
C ASN A 11 -50.77 -33.13 -11.56
N LYS A 12 -50.33 -34.17 -10.84
CA LYS A 12 -48.96 -34.71 -10.70
C LYS A 12 -47.96 -34.02 -9.76
N THR A 13 -47.82 -34.70 -8.63
CA THR A 13 -46.57 -35.00 -7.91
C THR A 13 -45.39 -35.31 -8.82
N THR A 14 -44.26 -34.61 -8.63
CA THR A 14 -42.90 -35.12 -8.85
C THR A 14 -41.87 -34.42 -7.96
N SER A 15 -40.93 -35.22 -7.49
CA SER A 15 -39.84 -35.03 -6.52
C SER A 15 -38.75 -34.01 -6.93
N PRO A 16 -37.83 -33.62 -6.02
CA PRO A 16 -36.84 -32.58 -6.28
C PRO A 16 -35.61 -33.11 -7.03
N ALA A 17 -35.13 -32.32 -8.01
CA ALA A 17 -33.91 -32.58 -8.75
C ALA A 17 -32.69 -31.98 -8.02
N THR A 18 -31.70 -32.84 -7.78
CA THR A 18 -30.35 -32.53 -7.31
C THR A 18 -29.59 -31.72 -8.37
N ILE A 19 -29.11 -30.53 -8.02
CA ILE A 19 -28.18 -29.76 -8.84
C ILE A 19 -26.76 -29.90 -8.27
N THR A 20 -25.95 -30.64 -9.01
CA THR A 20 -24.50 -30.79 -8.85
C THR A 20 -23.77 -29.48 -9.14
N ASN A 21 -22.99 -29.00 -8.18
CA ASN A 21 -22.19 -27.78 -8.33
C ASN A 21 -20.81 -28.11 -8.91
N LYS A 22 -20.53 -27.63 -10.13
CA LYS A 22 -19.24 -27.76 -10.81
C LYS A 22 -18.24 -26.78 -10.19
N ARG A 23 -17.19 -27.32 -9.58
CA ARG A 23 -16.02 -26.61 -9.05
C ARG A 23 -15.24 -26.01 -10.24
N SER A 24 -15.31 -24.71 -10.43
CA SER A 24 -14.40 -23.97 -11.33
C SER A 24 -13.09 -23.67 -10.61
N GLN A 25 -12.00 -24.00 -11.29
CA GLN A 25 -10.64 -23.73 -10.83
C GLN A 25 -10.38 -22.22 -10.86
N SER A 26 -9.97 -21.66 -9.72
CA SER A 26 -9.47 -20.28 -9.64
C SER A 26 -7.96 -20.29 -9.56
N SER A 27 -7.37 -19.68 -10.58
CA SER A 27 -5.96 -19.45 -10.83
C SER A 27 -5.27 -18.72 -9.68
N SER A 28 -4.34 -19.42 -9.03
CA SER A 28 -3.43 -18.88 -8.03
C SER A 28 -2.43 -17.91 -8.65
N SER A 29 -2.66 -16.59 -8.51
CA SER A 29 -1.65 -15.58 -8.78
C SER A 29 -0.77 -15.40 -7.54
N LEU A 30 0.51 -15.79 -7.67
CA LEU A 30 1.54 -15.74 -6.64
C LEU A 30 1.75 -14.31 -6.11
N ILE A 31 1.36 -14.07 -4.86
CA ILE A 31 1.78 -12.91 -4.07
C ILE A 31 3.27 -13.11 -3.72
N SER A 32 4.16 -12.37 -4.38
CA SER A 32 5.59 -12.41 -4.05
C SER A 32 5.90 -11.41 -2.95
N LEU A 33 5.94 -11.91 -1.70
CA LEU A 33 6.29 -11.14 -0.50
C LEU A 33 7.82 -11.12 -0.35
N MET A 34 8.49 -10.02 -0.74
CA MET A 34 9.93 -9.88 -0.51
C MET A 34 10.20 -9.38 0.92
N ARG A 35 10.63 -10.29 1.80
CA ARG A 35 11.10 -9.99 3.17
C ARG A 35 12.61 -9.81 3.16
N LEU A 36 13.08 -8.56 3.23
CA LEU A 36 14.51 -8.25 3.37
C LEU A 36 14.96 -8.52 4.82
N LYS A 37 15.82 -9.53 5.02
CA LYS A 37 16.53 -9.78 6.27
C LYS A 37 17.77 -8.87 6.33
N ASN A 38 17.74 -7.83 7.17
CA ASN A 38 18.94 -7.08 7.52
C ASN A 38 19.74 -7.87 8.57
N GLN A 39 20.89 -8.42 8.17
CA GLN A 39 21.87 -8.95 9.11
C GLN A 39 22.65 -7.80 9.73
N SER A 40 22.48 -7.63 11.04
CA SER A 40 23.29 -6.75 11.87
C SER A 40 24.72 -7.29 11.95
N ARG A 41 25.69 -6.59 11.36
CA ARG A 41 27.10 -6.72 11.73
C ARG A 41 27.46 -5.55 12.64
N ARG A 42 27.53 -5.82 13.94
CA ARG A 42 28.24 -4.98 14.92
C ARG A 42 29.74 -5.07 14.61
N SER A 43 30.39 -3.94 14.40
CA SER A 43 31.84 -3.82 14.53
C SER A 43 32.17 -2.65 15.44
N ASN A 44 33.06 -2.93 16.39
CA ASN A 44 33.48 -2.13 17.52
C ASN A 44 33.95 -0.71 17.14
N ALA A 45 33.57 0.24 18.00
CA ALA A 45 34.10 1.59 18.02
C ALA A 45 35.52 1.58 18.59
N ASN A 46 36.49 2.05 17.79
CA ASN A 46 37.74 2.58 18.31
C ASN A 46 37.66 4.10 18.23
N LEU A 47 37.67 4.74 19.40
CA LEU A 47 37.75 6.18 19.59
C LEU A 47 39.19 6.61 19.25
N SER A 48 39.39 7.27 18.12
CA SER A 48 40.57 8.10 17.88
C SER A 48 40.09 9.43 17.33
N ASP A 49 40.32 10.46 18.11
CA ASP A 49 40.00 11.85 17.84
C ASP A 49 40.71 12.30 16.56
N LYS A 50 39.94 12.44 15.47
CA LYS A 50 40.38 13.08 14.23
C LYS A 50 39.37 14.17 13.92
N THR A 51 39.82 15.40 14.06
CA THR A 51 39.20 16.61 13.50
C THR A 51 39.07 16.46 11.98
N THR A 52 38.03 15.74 11.54
CA THR A 52 37.66 15.64 10.13
C THR A 52 37.13 16.99 9.66
N SER A 53 37.74 17.55 8.62
CA SER A 53 37.32 18.82 8.07
C SER A 53 35.86 18.75 7.58
N PRO A 54 35.06 19.81 7.78
CA PRO A 54 33.64 19.83 7.38
C PRO A 54 33.44 19.43 5.91
N LEU A 55 34.36 19.85 5.03
CA LEU A 55 34.31 19.59 3.60
C LEU A 55 34.39 18.10 3.26
N SER A 56 35.18 17.31 4.00
CA SER A 56 35.28 15.86 3.80
C SER A 56 33.97 15.15 4.13
N THR A 57 33.29 15.57 5.21
CA THR A 57 31.98 15.05 5.62
C THR A 57 30.89 15.38 4.59
N TYR A 58 30.89 16.60 4.04
CA TYR A 58 29.94 17.00 2.98
C TYR A 58 30.10 16.18 1.70
N ILE A 59 31.33 15.95 1.25
CA ILE A 59 31.60 15.12 0.06
C ILE A 59 31.18 13.67 0.29
N SER A 60 31.44 13.13 1.50
CA SER A 60 31.01 11.78 1.86
C SER A 60 29.49 11.63 1.90
N ALA A 61 28.77 12.58 2.52
CA ALA A 61 27.31 12.55 2.61
C ALA A 61 26.63 12.73 1.24
N SER A 62 27.13 13.65 0.40
CA SER A 62 26.59 13.87 -0.94
C SER A 62 26.78 12.64 -1.84
N LYS A 63 27.94 11.98 -1.77
CA LYS A 63 28.21 10.72 -2.46
C LYS A 63 27.33 9.58 -1.95
N TYR A 64 27.17 9.44 -0.64
CA TYR A 64 26.28 8.44 -0.07
C TYR A 64 24.83 8.62 -0.55
N ASN A 65 24.34 9.86 -0.56
CA ASN A 65 22.99 10.18 -1.01
C ASN A 65 22.79 9.85 -2.50
N SER A 66 23.78 10.13 -3.35
CA SER A 66 23.71 9.82 -4.78
C SER A 66 23.70 8.30 -5.04
N GLU A 67 24.50 7.53 -4.28
CA GLU A 67 24.51 6.07 -4.35
C GLU A 67 23.18 5.45 -3.91
N GLN A 68 22.57 5.94 -2.81
CA GLN A 68 21.26 5.46 -2.37
C GLN A 68 20.17 5.76 -3.39
N ARG A 69 20.21 6.96 -3.99
CA ARG A 69 19.27 7.34 -5.04
C ARG A 69 19.43 6.49 -6.31
N ALA A 70 20.67 6.18 -6.71
CA ALA A 70 20.94 5.29 -7.83
C ALA A 70 20.38 3.87 -7.59
N LYS A 71 20.64 3.29 -6.40
CA LYS A 71 20.09 1.99 -6.02
C LYS A 71 18.56 1.99 -6.02
N ALA A 72 17.94 3.05 -5.48
CA ALA A 72 16.49 3.22 -5.51
C ALA A 72 15.93 3.24 -6.95
N ARG A 73 16.58 3.97 -7.86
CA ARG A 73 16.22 4.02 -9.27
C ARG A 73 16.29 2.66 -9.96
N ASP A 74 17.34 1.89 -9.67
CA ASP A 74 17.51 0.54 -10.22
C ASP A 74 16.39 -0.40 -9.75
N ILE A 75 16.00 -0.29 -8.48
CA ILE A 75 14.86 -1.03 -7.93
C ILE A 75 13.57 -0.63 -8.63
N VAL A 76 13.28 0.67 -8.77
CA VAL A 76 12.07 1.17 -9.45
C VAL A 76 12.03 0.70 -10.91
N SER A 77 13.16 0.75 -11.61
CA SER A 77 13.28 0.22 -12.97
C SER A 77 13.02 -1.30 -13.01
N GLY A 78 13.51 -2.04 -12.02
CA GLY A 78 13.23 -3.48 -11.87
C GLY A 78 11.74 -3.78 -11.64
N ILE A 79 11.06 -2.98 -10.82
CA ILE A 79 9.62 -3.07 -10.55
C ILE A 79 8.82 -2.87 -11.85
N GLN A 80 9.19 -1.86 -12.64
CA GLN A 80 8.54 -1.56 -13.92
C GLN A 80 8.76 -2.65 -14.95
N ARG A 81 9.98 -3.17 -15.08
CA ARG A 81 10.28 -4.31 -15.97
C ARG A 81 9.50 -5.56 -15.60
N LYS A 82 9.25 -5.79 -14.30
CA LYS A 82 8.42 -6.89 -13.80
C LYS A 82 6.91 -6.63 -13.90
N ASN A 83 6.50 -5.48 -14.45
CA ASN A 83 5.11 -5.06 -14.55
C ASN A 83 4.36 -5.10 -13.20
N ILE A 84 5.07 -4.77 -12.11
CA ILE A 84 4.46 -4.62 -10.79
C ILE A 84 3.67 -3.32 -10.78
N LYS A 85 2.38 -3.40 -10.46
CA LYS A 85 1.44 -2.28 -10.56
C LYS A 85 1.16 -1.57 -9.24
N LEU A 86 1.42 -2.23 -8.11
CA LEU A 86 1.14 -1.72 -6.77
C LEU A 86 2.29 -2.06 -5.83
N ILE A 87 2.77 -1.06 -5.11
CA ILE A 87 3.72 -1.21 -4.00
C ILE A 87 2.97 -0.84 -2.73
N ALA A 88 2.80 -1.81 -1.84
CA ALA A 88 2.26 -1.58 -0.52
C ALA A 88 3.39 -1.46 0.49
N ILE A 89 3.33 -0.41 1.31
CA ILE A 89 4.34 -0.11 2.32
C ILE A 89 3.65 -0.09 3.68
N ASP A 90 4.15 -0.92 4.58
CA ASP A 90 3.76 -0.85 5.98
C ASP A 90 4.37 0.39 6.66
N PHE A 91 3.66 0.98 7.61
CA PHE A 91 4.07 2.22 8.25
C PHE A 91 5.07 1.98 9.40
N ASP A 92 4.57 1.43 10.50
CA ASP A 92 5.34 1.20 11.73
C ASP A 92 6.47 0.18 11.53
N ASN A 93 7.65 0.48 12.08
CA ASN A 93 8.84 -0.37 11.97
C ASN A 93 9.25 -0.78 10.53
N THR A 94 8.66 -0.16 9.50
CA THR A 94 8.93 -0.42 8.09
C THR A 94 9.25 0.89 7.38
N PHE A 95 8.26 1.74 7.12
CA PHE A 95 8.51 3.10 6.62
C PHE A 95 9.23 3.95 7.68
N LEU A 96 8.79 3.81 8.94
CA LEU A 96 9.40 4.43 10.09
C LEU A 96 10.43 3.52 10.78
N SER A 97 11.40 4.13 11.44
CA SER A 97 12.35 3.45 12.34
C SER A 97 11.75 3.14 13.72
N ILE A 98 10.54 3.64 14.01
CA ILE A 98 9.84 3.48 15.28
C ILE A 98 8.47 2.83 15.11
N HIS A 99 7.89 2.45 16.24
CA HIS A 99 6.50 2.00 16.37
C HIS A 99 5.66 3.11 16.99
N THR A 100 4.57 3.51 16.33
CA THR A 100 3.63 4.53 16.79
C THR A 100 2.53 3.97 17.69
N SER A 101 2.46 2.64 17.84
CA SER A 101 1.46 1.96 18.68
C SER A 101 0.01 2.27 18.30
N GLY A 102 -0.24 2.53 17.02
CA GLY A 102 -1.56 2.86 16.49
C GLY A 102 -1.96 4.33 16.67
N TYR A 103 -1.26 5.07 17.54
CA TYR A 103 -1.52 6.49 17.79
C TYR A 103 -0.25 7.22 18.24
N TYR A 104 0.35 7.96 17.33
CA TYR A 104 1.50 8.81 17.59
C TYR A 104 1.09 10.10 18.30
N GLN A 105 1.75 10.40 19.41
CA GLN A 105 1.48 11.58 20.25
C GLN A 105 2.39 12.77 19.96
N GLY A 106 3.45 12.58 19.17
CA GLY A 106 4.40 13.65 18.80
C GLY A 106 3.93 14.51 17.63
N THR A 107 4.83 15.36 17.13
CA THR A 107 4.58 16.22 15.96
C THR A 107 5.00 15.55 14.67
N VAL A 108 4.45 16.01 13.55
CA VAL A 108 4.86 15.51 12.22
C VAL A 108 6.34 15.78 11.97
N ASP A 109 6.87 16.93 12.43
CA ASP A 109 8.29 17.27 12.31
C ASP A 109 9.18 16.27 13.04
N SER A 110 8.85 15.90 14.28
CA SER A 110 9.59 14.85 15.00
C SER A 110 9.49 13.48 14.32
N LEU A 111 8.38 13.22 13.62
CA LEU A 111 8.19 11.96 12.90
C LEU A 111 8.98 11.88 11.58
N LEU A 112 9.31 13.02 10.96
CA LEU A 112 10.17 13.08 9.76
C LEU A 112 11.54 12.47 10.02
N GLU A 113 12.11 12.71 11.20
CA GLU A 113 13.42 12.16 11.61
C GLU A 113 13.42 10.63 11.67
N HIS A 114 12.24 10.03 11.80
CA HIS A 114 12.08 8.58 11.86
C HIS A 114 11.82 7.92 10.50
N ILE A 115 11.68 8.68 9.41
CA ILE A 115 11.56 8.08 8.07
C ILE A 115 12.87 7.35 7.76
N ARG A 116 12.77 6.06 7.42
CA ARG A 116 13.94 5.30 7.00
C ARG A 116 14.44 5.82 5.65
N SER A 117 15.72 6.18 5.59
CA SER A 117 16.36 6.74 4.38
C SER A 117 16.17 5.87 3.13
N THR A 118 16.21 4.54 3.28
CA THR A 118 15.94 3.60 2.18
C THR A 118 14.56 3.85 1.55
N PHE A 119 13.51 4.02 2.37
CA PHE A 119 12.17 4.31 1.86
C PHE A 119 12.03 5.74 1.35
N HIS A 120 12.75 6.70 1.95
CA HIS A 120 12.78 8.06 1.44
C HIS A 120 13.26 8.09 -0.02
N TYR A 121 14.44 7.55 -0.32
CA TYR A 121 14.94 7.52 -1.71
C TYR A 121 14.06 6.67 -2.64
N PHE A 122 13.57 5.53 -2.15
CA PHE A 122 12.72 4.64 -2.93
C PHE A 122 11.40 5.30 -3.34
N ILE A 123 10.68 5.90 -2.40
CA ILE A 123 9.42 6.59 -2.70
C ILE A 123 9.67 7.81 -3.58
N GLN A 124 10.73 8.59 -3.34
CA GLN A 124 11.08 9.72 -4.20
C GLN A 124 11.28 9.28 -5.66
N GLU A 125 12.05 8.22 -5.92
CA GLU A 125 12.24 7.71 -7.29
C GLU A 125 10.96 7.16 -7.91
N ILE A 126 10.04 6.59 -7.12
CA ILE A 126 8.71 6.21 -7.63
C ILE A 126 7.92 7.45 -8.03
N LEU A 127 7.84 8.46 -7.16
CA LEU A 127 7.10 9.70 -7.41
C LEU A 127 7.65 10.45 -8.64
N ASP A 128 8.96 10.45 -8.83
CA ASP A 128 9.61 11.08 -9.98
C ASP A 128 9.36 10.32 -11.29
N SER A 129 9.00 9.04 -11.22
CA SER A 129 8.75 8.21 -12.40
C SER A 129 7.47 8.60 -13.16
N SER A 130 7.53 8.56 -14.50
CA SER A 130 6.38 8.78 -15.38
C SER A 130 5.29 7.70 -15.25
N ALA A 131 5.64 6.50 -14.78
CA ALA A 131 4.67 5.43 -14.57
C ALA A 131 3.75 5.68 -13.35
N PHE A 132 4.17 6.53 -12.42
CA PHE A 132 3.46 6.73 -11.16
C PHE A 132 2.11 7.43 -11.36
N GLY A 133 1.07 6.83 -10.79
CA GLY A 133 -0.31 7.26 -10.94
C GLY A 133 -0.97 6.83 -12.25
N GLN A 134 -0.23 6.18 -13.17
CA GLN A 134 -0.75 5.64 -14.42
C GLN A 134 -0.79 4.10 -14.36
N THR A 135 0.39 3.50 -14.30
CA THR A 135 0.57 2.04 -14.32
C THR A 135 1.15 1.52 -13.00
N LEU A 136 1.89 2.36 -12.27
CA LEU A 136 2.46 2.09 -10.96
C LEU A 136 1.77 2.93 -9.88
N HIS A 137 1.35 2.28 -8.80
CA HIS A 137 0.72 2.92 -7.64
C HIS A 137 1.47 2.57 -6.35
N VAL A 138 1.38 3.45 -5.37
CA VAL A 138 1.91 3.24 -4.03
C VAL A 138 0.76 3.38 -3.03
N CYS A 139 0.72 2.49 -2.05
CA CYS A 139 -0.12 2.67 -0.88
C CYS A 139 0.67 2.52 0.43
N ILE A 140 0.27 3.30 1.43
CA ILE A 140 0.65 3.07 2.83
C ILE A 140 -0.50 2.32 3.50
N VAL A 141 -0.18 1.18 4.11
CA VAL A 141 -1.11 0.42 4.95
C VAL A 141 -0.61 0.47 6.39
N SER A 142 -1.51 0.76 7.33
CA SER A 142 -1.13 0.93 8.74
C SER A 142 -2.26 0.51 9.68
N PHE A 143 -1.92 0.16 10.92
CA PHE A 143 -2.90 0.04 12.00
C PHE A 143 -3.15 1.38 12.71
N SER A 144 -2.44 2.45 12.35
CA SER A 144 -2.70 3.79 12.87
C SER A 144 -4.13 4.23 12.60
N SER A 145 -4.70 5.03 13.50
CA SER A 145 -5.98 5.71 13.25
C SER A 145 -5.82 7.11 12.66
N GLN A 146 -4.58 7.59 12.48
CA GLN A 146 -4.25 8.99 12.17
C GLN A 146 -3.89 9.18 10.69
N GLU A 147 -4.85 8.97 9.77
CA GLU A 147 -4.63 9.14 8.32
C GLU A 147 -4.02 10.50 7.96
N GLN A 148 -4.56 11.57 8.55
CA GLN A 148 -4.14 12.95 8.28
C GLN A 148 -2.70 13.22 8.72
N LEU A 149 -2.24 12.56 9.77
CA LEU A 149 -0.84 12.65 10.22
C LEU A 149 0.08 12.00 9.19
N ILE A 150 -0.26 10.80 8.70
CA ILE A 150 0.49 10.11 7.65
C ILE A 150 0.50 10.95 6.36
N ARG A 151 -0.63 11.54 5.98
CA ARG A 151 -0.74 12.44 4.81
C ARG A 151 0.25 13.61 4.91
N LYS A 152 0.20 14.35 6.01
CA LYS A 152 1.07 15.52 6.25
C LYS A 152 2.55 15.11 6.24
N LEU A 153 2.88 13.98 6.86
CA LEU A 153 4.23 13.44 6.87
C LEU A 153 4.77 13.21 5.45
N LEU A 154 3.98 12.56 4.58
CA LEU A 154 4.38 12.30 3.20
C LEU A 154 4.55 13.60 2.40
N GLN A 155 3.66 14.57 2.59
CA GLN A 155 3.73 15.87 1.91
C GLN A 155 5.00 16.64 2.30
N LEU A 156 5.34 16.67 3.59
CA LEU A 156 6.57 17.30 4.09
C LEU A 156 7.83 16.57 3.61
N ALA A 157 7.81 15.23 3.60
CA ALA A 157 8.96 14.43 3.22
C ALA A 157 9.34 14.60 1.74
N PHE A 158 8.37 14.63 0.82
CA PHE A 158 8.65 14.53 -0.63
C PHE A 158 8.43 15.82 -1.43
N LYS A 159 7.99 16.92 -0.80
CA LYS A 159 7.83 18.28 -1.40
C LYS A 159 7.26 18.28 -2.83
N THR A 160 6.31 17.39 -3.11
CA THR A 160 5.69 17.21 -4.42
C THR A 160 4.19 16.99 -4.27
N SER A 161 3.39 17.61 -5.15
CA SER A 161 1.93 17.41 -5.19
C SER A 161 1.53 15.98 -5.58
N LYS A 162 2.47 15.21 -6.15
CA LYS A 162 2.23 13.78 -6.48
C LYS A 162 1.95 12.93 -5.23
N THR A 163 2.35 13.38 -4.04
CA THR A 163 2.09 12.66 -2.78
C THR A 163 0.61 12.42 -2.52
N ASP A 164 -0.29 13.29 -3.01
CA ASP A 164 -1.75 13.15 -2.88
C ASP A 164 -2.29 11.92 -3.62
N ARG A 165 -1.51 11.35 -4.54
CA ARG A 165 -1.85 10.11 -5.26
C ARG A 165 -1.42 8.84 -4.51
N ILE A 166 -0.62 8.96 -3.44
CA ILE A 166 -0.31 7.81 -2.57
C ILE A 166 -1.58 7.46 -1.81
N ILE A 167 -2.07 6.24 -1.97
CA ILE A 167 -3.27 5.79 -1.28
C ILE A 167 -2.91 5.48 0.17
N ILE A 168 -3.63 6.02 1.16
CA ILE A 168 -3.48 5.59 2.56
C ILE A 168 -4.68 4.74 2.93
N ARG A 169 -4.40 3.63 3.62
CA ARG A 169 -5.40 2.81 4.30
C ARG A 169 -4.96 2.53 5.71
N CYS A 170 -5.80 2.92 6.65
CA CYS A 170 -5.49 2.84 8.06
C CYS A 170 -6.78 2.65 8.87
N ASN A 171 -6.65 2.36 10.16
CA ASN A 171 -7.78 2.09 11.05
C ASN A 171 -8.39 3.39 11.54
N THR A 172 -8.86 4.24 10.61
CA THR A 172 -9.58 5.46 10.97
C THR A 172 -10.80 5.12 11.82
N PRO A 173 -11.27 6.04 12.69
CA PRO A 173 -12.49 5.81 13.46
C PRO A 173 -13.67 5.37 12.59
N ASP A 174 -13.83 6.00 11.42
CA ASP A 174 -14.86 5.63 10.45
C ASP A 174 -14.67 4.20 9.93
N PHE A 175 -13.45 3.81 9.58
CA PHE A 175 -13.17 2.44 9.14
C PHE A 175 -13.54 1.43 10.22
N VAL A 176 -13.09 1.65 11.46
CA VAL A 176 -13.35 0.74 12.58
C VAL A 176 -14.84 0.65 12.89
N ALA A 177 -15.58 1.74 12.80
CA ALA A 177 -17.02 1.76 13.05
C ALA A 177 -17.85 0.95 12.03
N HIS A 178 -17.34 0.76 10.82
CA HIS A 178 -18.03 0.01 9.75
C HIS A 178 -17.52 -1.43 9.59
N MET A 179 -16.51 -1.84 10.36
CA MET A 179 -15.98 -3.19 10.32
C MET A 179 -16.62 -4.06 11.39
N ASN A 180 -17.01 -5.28 11.00
CA ASN A 180 -17.24 -6.35 11.96
C ASN A 180 -15.89 -6.76 12.56
N GLU A 181 -15.86 -7.10 13.85
CA GLU A 181 -14.63 -7.38 14.64
C GLU A 181 -13.71 -8.43 13.99
N ASP A 182 -14.26 -9.30 13.14
CA ASP A 182 -13.55 -10.38 12.44
C ASP A 182 -12.65 -9.92 11.26
N PHE A 183 -12.76 -8.66 10.80
CA PHE A 183 -12.08 -8.17 9.59
C PHE A 183 -11.11 -7.01 9.83
N LEU A 184 -10.44 -7.01 10.97
CA LEU A 184 -9.36 -6.07 11.28
C LEU A 184 -8.03 -6.58 10.73
N GLY A 185 -7.45 -5.88 9.75
CA GLY A 185 -6.19 -6.33 9.16
C GLY A 185 -5.68 -5.46 8.01
N LYS A 186 -4.36 -5.52 7.80
CA LYS A 186 -3.72 -4.87 6.63
C LYS A 186 -4.15 -5.54 5.33
N GLU A 187 -4.56 -6.80 5.39
CA GLU A 187 -5.08 -7.60 4.28
C GLU A 187 -6.37 -7.00 3.71
N TYR A 188 -7.27 -6.56 4.59
CA TYR A 188 -8.49 -5.87 4.17
C TYR A 188 -8.14 -4.53 3.51
N HIS A 189 -7.25 -3.75 4.15
CA HIS A 189 -6.74 -2.50 3.60
C HIS A 189 -6.20 -2.69 2.19
N LEU A 190 -5.32 -3.68 1.98
CA LEU A 190 -4.78 -4.02 0.67
C LEU A 190 -5.88 -4.40 -0.32
N SER A 191 -6.82 -5.24 0.08
CA SER A 191 -7.95 -5.65 -0.76
C SER A 191 -8.77 -4.44 -1.21
N SER A 192 -9.03 -3.48 -0.31
CA SER A 192 -9.74 -2.24 -0.62
C SER A 192 -8.97 -1.38 -1.64
N VAL A 193 -7.63 -1.30 -1.56
CA VAL A 193 -6.79 -0.58 -2.53
C VAL A 193 -6.88 -1.24 -3.90
N VAL A 194 -6.79 -2.57 -3.97
CA VAL A 194 -6.88 -3.32 -5.23
C VAL A 194 -8.24 -3.11 -5.89
N THR A 195 -9.32 -3.18 -5.12
CA THR A 195 -10.69 -2.92 -5.60
C THR A 195 -10.84 -1.50 -6.13
N GLU A 196 -10.33 -0.50 -5.39
CA GLU A 196 -10.37 0.90 -5.81
C GLU A 196 -9.62 1.11 -7.14
N LEU A 197 -8.38 0.60 -7.25
CA LEU A 197 -7.57 0.73 -8.46
C LEU A 197 -8.21 0.02 -9.66
N SER A 198 -8.80 -1.15 -9.45
CA SER A 198 -9.52 -1.89 -10.49
C SER A 198 -10.74 -1.10 -10.97
N THR A 199 -11.48 -0.51 -10.05
CA THR A 199 -12.65 0.34 -10.35
C THR A 199 -12.24 1.60 -11.11
N ARG A 200 -11.16 2.28 -10.72
CA ARG A 200 -10.65 3.46 -11.42
C ARG A 200 -10.26 3.14 -12.87
N ARG A 201 -9.61 2.00 -13.11
CA ARG A 201 -9.27 1.55 -14.47
C ARG A 201 -10.51 1.19 -15.29
N ASN A 202 -11.45 0.46 -14.72
CA ASN A 202 -12.67 0.05 -15.44
C ASN A 202 -13.62 1.21 -15.72
N LYS A 203 -13.58 2.28 -14.92
CA LYS A 203 -14.28 3.55 -15.20
C LYS A 203 -13.61 4.37 -16.31
N THR A 204 -12.38 4.02 -16.71
CA THR A 204 -11.72 4.55 -17.90
C THR A 204 -12.13 3.75 -19.13
N ILE A 205 -13.42 3.43 -19.25
CA ILE A 205 -14.06 3.12 -20.53
C ILE A 205 -14.89 4.36 -20.80
N LYS A 206 -14.42 5.24 -21.68
CA LYS A 206 -15.34 6.13 -22.39
C LYS A 206 -16.02 5.25 -23.43
N PRO A 207 -17.31 4.91 -23.29
CA PRO A 207 -18.03 4.41 -24.43
C PRO A 207 -18.29 5.62 -25.33
N ASN A 208 -17.65 5.61 -26.49
CA ASN A 208 -17.92 6.48 -27.65
C ASN A 208 -17.41 7.94 -27.48
N GLU A 209 -16.70 8.45 -28.48
CA GLU A 209 -17.23 9.35 -29.53
C GLU A 209 -17.64 10.71 -28.98
#